data_AF-A0A955FAY8-F1
#
_entry.id   AF-A0A955FAY8-F1
#
_cell.length_a   1.000
_cell.length_b   1.000
_cell.length_c   1.000
_cell.angle_alpha   90.00
_cell.angle_beta   90.00
_cell.angle_gamma   90.00
#
_symmetry.space_group_name_H-M   'P 1'
#
loop_
_entity.id
_entity.type
_entity.pdbx_description
1 polymer ?
#
loop_
_entity_poly.entity_id
_entity_poly.type
_entity_poly.pdbx_seq_one_letter_code
_entity_poly.pdbx_strand_id
1 'polypeptide(L)'
;MGSYVDQSLTRNESVISRAQTSWIPTIIPVIIGILLLPFYGLGLLIIIPVLLRVWSTELALTNQRVIAKVGLIRRNTVELRIDKVESLGIHQGILGRIFNYGSIVIKGTGGTNTPIPNIKAPMQFRSIVNNHIEEMDSKQQ
;
A
#
# COMPACT_ATOMS: atom_id res chain seq x y z
N MET A 1 -8.67 -14.58 8.34
CA MET A 1 -8.69 -14.37 6.86
C MET A 1 -7.25 -14.24 6.41
N GLY A 2 -6.75 -15.14 5.56
CA GLY A 2 -5.37 -15.06 5.06
C GLY A 2 -5.17 -13.81 4.20
N SER A 3 -4.03 -13.15 4.35
CA SER A 3 -3.65 -12.02 3.48
C SER A 3 -3.49 -12.55 2.06
N TYR A 4 -3.90 -11.76 1.05
CA TYR A 4 -3.78 -12.17 -0.36
C TYR A 4 -2.34 -12.55 -0.71
N VAL A 5 -1.40 -11.87 -0.09
CA VAL A 5 0.04 -12.14 -0.20
C VAL A 5 0.36 -13.59 0.15
N ASP A 6 -0.25 -14.18 1.19
CA ASP A 6 0.05 -15.55 1.62
C ASP A 6 -0.47 -16.60 0.64
N GLN A 7 -1.51 -16.27 -0.12
CA GLN A 7 -2.13 -17.16 -1.10
C GLN A 7 -1.42 -17.11 -2.45
N SER A 8 -0.67 -16.03 -2.74
CA SER A 8 0.05 -15.86 -4.00
C SER A 8 1.54 -16.21 -3.94
N LEU A 9 2.06 -16.65 -2.78
CA LEU A 9 3.46 -17.07 -2.64
C LEU A 9 3.76 -18.32 -3.47
N THR A 10 4.83 -18.25 -4.26
CA THR A 10 5.37 -19.42 -4.96
C THR A 10 6.18 -20.30 -3.99
N ARG A 11 6.44 -21.58 -4.32
CA ARG A 11 7.08 -22.59 -3.43
C ARG A 11 8.45 -22.24 -2.79
N ASN A 12 9.09 -21.13 -3.14
CA ASN A 12 10.36 -20.62 -2.54
C ASN A 12 10.34 -19.09 -2.32
N GLU A 13 9.15 -18.50 -2.17
CA GLU A 13 8.98 -17.06 -1.98
C GLU A 13 8.71 -16.74 -0.50
N SER A 14 9.44 -15.79 0.06
CA SER A 14 9.27 -15.35 1.45
C SER A 14 8.96 -13.86 1.50
N VAL A 15 8.08 -13.47 2.43
CA VAL A 15 7.72 -12.06 2.63
C VAL A 15 8.79 -11.42 3.51
N ILE A 16 9.54 -10.49 2.94
CA ILE A 16 10.59 -9.75 3.64
C ILE A 16 9.96 -8.66 4.51
N SER A 17 9.00 -7.93 3.95
CA SER A 17 8.35 -6.83 4.65
C SER A 17 6.92 -6.63 4.20
N ARG A 18 6.01 -6.37 5.14
CA ARG A 18 4.63 -5.95 4.86
C ARG A 18 4.49 -4.48 5.21
N ALA A 19 4.04 -3.70 4.25
CA ALA A 19 3.60 -2.35 4.51
C ALA A 19 2.20 -2.40 5.11
N GLN A 20 2.06 -1.90 6.33
CA GLN A 20 0.76 -1.75 6.97
C GLN A 20 0.03 -0.53 6.40
N THR A 21 -1.25 -0.68 6.08
CA THR A 21 -2.11 0.45 5.76
C THR A 21 -2.35 1.29 7.01
N SER A 22 -2.19 2.60 6.88
CA SER A 22 -2.47 3.56 7.94
C SER A 22 -3.97 3.79 8.09
N TRP A 23 -4.43 3.78 9.34
CA TRP A 23 -5.83 4.05 9.71
C TRP A 23 -6.08 5.54 9.94
N ILE A 24 -5.02 6.36 10.02
CA ILE A 24 -5.13 7.81 10.22
C ILE A 24 -5.92 8.54 9.13
N PRO A 25 -5.68 8.30 7.81
CA PRO A 25 -6.46 8.97 6.76
C PRO A 25 -7.96 8.63 6.81
N THR A 26 -8.35 7.59 7.54
CA THR A 26 -9.73 7.17 7.75
C THR A 26 -10.45 8.01 8.81
N ILE A 27 -9.74 8.66 9.72
CA ILE A 27 -10.34 9.33 10.89
C ILE A 27 -11.22 10.51 10.48
N ILE A 28 -10.72 11.41 9.61
CA ILE A 28 -11.47 12.59 9.16
C ILE A 28 -12.80 12.21 8.48
N PRO A 29 -12.82 11.34 7.45
CA PRO A 29 -14.08 10.96 6.81
C PRO A 29 -15.01 10.19 7.76
N VAL A 30 -14.47 9.45 8.73
CA VAL A 30 -15.30 8.79 9.77
C VAL A 30 -15.94 9.81 10.69
N ILE A 31 -15.23 10.86 11.13
CA ILE A 31 -15.80 11.94 11.95
C ILE A 31 -16.92 12.67 11.19
N ILE A 32 -16.68 13.02 9.93
CA ILE A 32 -17.69 13.64 9.06
C ILE A 32 -18.90 12.70 8.90
N GLY A 33 -18.63 11.41 8.69
CA GLY A 33 -19.67 10.39 8.62
C GLY A 33 -20.50 10.33 9.89
N ILE A 34 -19.87 10.28 11.07
CA ILE A 34 -20.57 10.24 12.36
C ILE A 34 -21.43 11.50 12.56
N LEU A 35 -20.90 12.68 12.20
CA LEU A 35 -21.63 13.94 12.29
C LEU A 35 -22.89 13.96 11.40
N LEU A 36 -22.85 13.24 10.26
CA LEU A 36 -23.97 13.13 9.33
C LEU A 36 -24.94 11.98 9.64
N LEU A 37 -24.68 11.15 10.66
CA LEU A 37 -25.59 10.07 11.05
C LEU A 37 -27.02 10.54 11.43
N PRO A 38 -27.21 11.68 12.14
CA PRO A 38 -28.54 12.18 12.48
C PRO A 38 -29.38 12.54 11.24
N PHE A 39 -28.75 12.80 10.09
CA PHE A 39 -29.42 13.08 8.82
C PHE A 39 -29.80 11.78 8.11
N TYR A 40 -30.70 11.00 8.72
CA TYR A 40 -31.23 9.75 8.14
C TYR A 40 -30.14 8.73 7.75
N GLY A 41 -29.02 8.71 8.48
CA GLY A 41 -27.94 7.74 8.23
C GLY A 41 -27.06 8.05 7.01
N LEU A 42 -27.12 9.27 6.46
CA LEU A 42 -26.28 9.68 5.32
C LEU A 42 -24.78 9.45 5.56
N GLY A 43 -24.36 9.55 6.82
CA GLY A 43 -23.02 9.21 7.29
C GLY A 43 -22.51 7.82 6.90
N LEU A 44 -23.40 6.82 6.85
CA LEU A 44 -23.03 5.45 6.50
C LEU A 44 -22.51 5.34 5.05
N LEU A 45 -23.01 6.18 4.14
CA LEU A 45 -22.54 6.24 2.76
C LEU A 45 -21.08 6.68 2.64
N ILE A 46 -20.54 7.36 3.65
CA ILE A 46 -19.15 7.81 3.70
C ILE A 46 -18.29 6.80 4.48
N ILE A 47 -18.77 6.34 5.63
CA ILE A 47 -18.00 5.47 6.54
C ILE A 47 -17.70 4.12 5.88
N ILE A 48 -18.74 3.47 5.33
CA ILE A 48 -18.63 2.12 4.78
C ILE A 48 -17.55 2.03 3.68
N PRO A 49 -17.60 2.81 2.58
CA PRO A 49 -16.61 2.67 1.52
C PRO A 49 -15.18 3.00 1.96
N VAL A 50 -15.01 3.92 2.91
CA VAL A 50 -13.68 4.26 3.45
C VAL A 50 -13.11 3.09 4.27
N LEU A 51 -13.91 2.49 5.15
CA LEU A 51 -13.48 1.32 5.93
C LEU A 51 -13.10 0.16 5.02
N LEU A 52 -13.93 -0.13 4.01
CA LEU A 52 -13.68 -1.20 3.04
C LEU A 52 -12.39 -0.96 2.25
N ARG A 53 -12.06 0.29 1.91
CA ARG A 53 -10.81 0.62 1.18
C ARG A 53 -9.56 0.37 2.03
N VAL A 54 -9.60 0.69 3.32
CA VAL A 54 -8.47 0.48 4.25
C VAL A 54 -8.23 -1.00 4.45
N TRP A 55 -9.32 -1.76 4.65
CA TRP A 55 -9.24 -3.21 4.87
C TRP A 55 -8.82 -4.00 3.64
N SER A 56 -9.04 -3.46 2.45
CA SER A 56 -8.74 -4.14 1.19
C SER A 56 -7.41 -3.73 0.55
N THR A 57 -6.70 -2.76 1.13
CA THR A 57 -5.36 -2.38 0.69
C THR A 57 -4.33 -3.26 1.38
N GLU A 58 -3.52 -3.95 0.59
CA GLU A 58 -2.42 -4.79 1.08
C GLU A 58 -1.17 -4.50 0.25
N LEU A 59 -0.03 -4.27 0.89
CA LEU A 59 1.25 -4.06 0.22
C LEU A 59 2.33 -4.91 0.89
N ALA A 60 3.03 -5.72 0.11
CA ALA A 60 4.11 -6.56 0.60
C ALA A 60 5.30 -6.58 -0.37
N LEU A 61 6.49 -6.60 0.22
CA LEU A 61 7.74 -6.90 -0.43
C LEU A 61 8.08 -8.36 -0.16
N THR A 62 8.23 -9.13 -1.23
CA THR A 62 8.80 -10.48 -1.19
C THR A 62 10.26 -10.44 -1.62
N ASN A 63 10.93 -11.59 -1.61
CA ASN A 63 12.29 -11.76 -2.14
C ASN A 63 12.38 -11.74 -3.67
N GLN A 64 11.26 -11.73 -4.39
CA GLN A 64 11.26 -11.78 -5.86
C GLN A 64 10.48 -10.62 -6.49
N ARG A 65 9.46 -10.10 -5.80
CA ARG A 65 8.54 -9.09 -6.33
C ARG A 65 7.92 -8.22 -5.24
N VAL A 66 7.44 -7.06 -5.65
CA VAL A 66 6.54 -6.22 -4.87
C VAL A 66 5.11 -6.56 -5.27
N ILE A 67 4.30 -6.93 -4.29
CA ILE A 67 2.89 -7.27 -4.46
C ILE A 67 2.06 -6.18 -3.80
N ALA A 68 1.18 -5.55 -4.58
CA ALA A 68 0.27 -4.54 -4.09
C ALA A 68 -1.15 -4.87 -4.55
N LYS A 69 -2.11 -4.86 -3.62
CA LYS A 69 -3.52 -5.08 -3.87
C LYS A 69 -4.31 -3.91 -3.30
N VAL A 70 -5.21 -3.36 -4.09
CA VAL A 70 -6.07 -2.24 -3.69
C VAL A 70 -7.52 -2.54 -4.08
N GLY A 71 -8.44 -2.39 -3.12
CA GLY A 71 -9.88 -2.49 -3.35
C GLY A 71 -10.47 -3.86 -3.05
N LEU A 72 -11.77 -3.87 -2.72
CA LEU A 72 -12.50 -5.07 -2.26
C LEU A 72 -13.32 -5.73 -3.39
N ILE A 73 -14.20 -4.95 -4.02
CA ILE A 73 -15.09 -5.39 -5.11
C ILE A 73 -14.34 -5.30 -6.44
N ARG A 74 -13.90 -4.09 -6.81
CA ARG A 74 -12.95 -3.89 -7.90
C ARG A 74 -11.55 -3.97 -7.32
N ARG A 75 -10.90 -5.12 -7.53
CA ARG A 75 -9.55 -5.39 -7.04
C ARG A 75 -8.55 -5.02 -8.12
N ASN A 76 -7.67 -4.09 -7.81
CA ASN A 76 -6.49 -3.82 -8.62
C ASN A 76 -5.30 -4.45 -7.91
N THR A 77 -4.79 -5.54 -8.49
CA THR A 77 -3.57 -6.20 -8.05
C THR A 77 -2.45 -5.84 -9.01
N VAL A 78 -1.30 -5.46 -8.45
CA VAL A 78 -0.07 -5.21 -9.18
C VAL A 78 1.02 -6.07 -8.56
N GLU A 79 1.66 -6.84 -9.42
CA GLU A 79 2.83 -7.64 -9.07
C GLU A 79 3.95 -7.19 -9.98
N LEU A 80 5.00 -6.62 -9.39
CA LEU A 80 6.17 -6.15 -10.13
C LEU A 80 7.40 -6.83 -9.58
N ARG A 81 8.14 -7.55 -10.44
CA ARG A 81 9.40 -8.17 -10.03
C ARG A 81 10.41 -7.10 -9.61
N ILE A 82 11.24 -7.44 -8.63
CA ILE A 82 12.22 -6.50 -8.06
C ILE A 82 13.18 -5.98 -9.13
N ASP A 83 13.60 -6.84 -10.06
CA ASP A 83 14.48 -6.50 -11.20
C ASP A 83 13.82 -5.55 -12.23
N LYS A 84 12.51 -5.32 -12.12
CA LYS A 84 11.74 -4.39 -12.96
C LYS A 84 11.28 -3.15 -12.21
N VAL A 85 11.64 -3.01 -10.94
CA VAL A 85 11.39 -1.78 -10.18
C VAL A 85 12.47 -0.78 -10.53
N GLU A 86 12.09 0.32 -11.19
CA GLU A 86 13.04 1.39 -11.54
C GLU A 86 13.17 2.40 -10.40
N SER A 87 12.05 2.77 -9.79
CA SER A 87 12.05 3.70 -8.67
C SER A 87 10.77 3.65 -7.86
N LEU A 88 10.88 4.09 -6.61
CA LEU A 88 9.75 4.30 -5.70
C LEU A 88 9.59 5.80 -5.43
N GLY A 89 8.46 6.35 -5.86
CA GLY A 89 8.01 7.70 -5.52
C GLY A 89 7.22 7.70 -4.21
N ILE A 90 7.32 8.78 -3.44
CA ILE A 90 6.52 8.97 -2.22
C ILE A 90 5.76 10.29 -2.33
N HIS A 91 4.46 10.22 -2.07
CA HIS A 91 3.60 11.39 -1.96
C HIS A 91 3.06 11.48 -0.53
N GLN A 92 3.58 12.45 0.23
CA GLN A 92 3.13 12.76 1.58
C GLN A 92 2.72 14.23 1.67
N GLY A 93 1.44 14.46 2.00
CA GLY A 93 0.98 15.79 2.38
C GLY A 93 1.52 16.23 3.74
N ILE A 94 1.19 17.45 4.17
CA ILE A 94 1.61 18.00 5.47
C ILE A 94 1.14 17.09 6.63
N LEU A 95 -0.15 16.74 6.65
CA LEU A 95 -0.70 15.81 7.64
C LEU A 95 -0.08 14.41 7.55
N GLY A 96 0.19 13.95 6.33
CA GLY A 96 0.88 12.67 6.10
C GLY A 96 2.28 12.63 6.71
N ARG A 97 3.01 13.74 6.70
CA ARG A 97 4.32 13.83 7.37
C ARG A 97 4.20 13.81 8.89
N ILE A 98 3.24 14.56 9.45
CA ILE A 98 3.01 14.61 10.91
C ILE A 98 2.61 13.23 11.45
N PHE A 99 1.68 12.57 10.78
CA PHE A 99 1.14 11.27 11.20
C PHE A 99 1.84 10.07 10.53
N ASN A 100 2.96 10.32 9.85
CA ASN A 100 3.79 9.32 9.17
C ASN A 100 3.00 8.33 8.27
N TYR A 101 2.16 8.85 7.39
CA TYR A 101 1.48 8.08 6.33
C TYR A 101 1.58 8.78 4.98
N GLY A 102 1.39 8.03 3.89
CA GLY A 102 1.42 8.60 2.55
C GLY A 102 1.08 7.59 1.47
N SER A 103 1.27 7.98 0.21
CA SER A 103 1.10 7.11 -0.93
C SER A 103 2.47 6.76 -1.51
N ILE A 104 2.67 5.49 -1.88
CA ILE A 104 3.87 5.02 -2.57
C ILE A 104 3.52 4.81 -4.04
N VAL A 105 4.31 5.35 -4.95
CA VAL A 105 4.16 5.15 -6.39
C VAL A 105 5.28 4.25 -6.85
N ILE A 106 4.95 3.02 -7.21
CA ILE A 106 5.91 2.07 -7.75
C ILE A 106 6.01 2.35 -9.25
N LYS A 107 7.22 2.68 -9.73
CA LYS A 107 7.52 2.85 -11.15
C LYS A 107 8.23 1.61 -11.66
N GLY A 108 7.58 0.91 -12.57
CA GLY A 108 8.15 -0.25 -13.25
C GLY A 108 8.68 0.08 -14.63
N THR A 109 9.54 -0.80 -15.14
CA THR A 109 10.07 -0.70 -16.50
C THR A 109 8.95 -0.55 -17.53
N GLY A 110 9.09 0.42 -18.43
CA GLY A 110 8.08 0.74 -19.45
C GLY A 110 7.01 1.75 -18.99
N GLY A 111 7.26 2.48 -17.90
CA GLY A 111 6.42 3.63 -17.50
C GLY A 111 5.15 3.26 -16.73
N THR A 112 5.03 2.02 -16.26
CA THR A 112 3.89 1.61 -15.42
C THR A 112 4.00 2.26 -14.05
N ASN A 113 3.06 3.14 -13.73
CA ASN A 113 3.00 3.83 -12.44
C ASN A 113 1.83 3.29 -11.63
N THR A 114 2.12 2.65 -10.50
CA THR A 114 1.09 2.12 -9.60
C THR A 114 1.09 2.89 -8.29
N PRO A 115 0.13 3.81 -8.08
CA PRO A 115 -0.02 4.50 -6.81
C PRO A 115 -0.74 3.59 -5.80
N ILE A 116 -0.07 3.34 -4.68
CA ILE A 116 -0.61 2.62 -3.52
C ILE A 116 -0.84 3.62 -2.39
N PRO A 117 -2.11 3.98 -2.11
CA PRO A 117 -2.41 5.01 -1.12
C PRO A 117 -2.36 4.49 0.32
N ASN A 118 -2.27 5.43 1.26
CA ASN A 118 -2.45 5.20 2.71
C ASN A 118 -1.50 4.19 3.34
N ILE A 119 -0.25 4.13 2.88
CA ILE A 119 0.81 3.34 3.50
C ILE A 119 1.35 4.05 4.74
N LYS A 120 1.47 3.32 5.85
CA LYS A 120 2.14 3.79 7.07
C LYS A 120 3.65 3.77 6.86
N ALA A 121 4.33 4.81 7.34
CA ALA A 121 5.78 4.97 7.23
C ALA A 121 6.33 4.71 5.81
N PRO A 122 5.81 5.39 4.76
CA PRO A 122 6.16 5.08 3.38
C PRO A 122 7.65 5.27 3.07
N MET A 123 8.31 6.19 3.78
CA MET A 123 9.76 6.41 3.69
C MET A 123 10.56 5.18 4.15
N GLN A 124 10.15 4.52 5.23
CA GLN A 124 10.81 3.32 5.74
C GLN A 124 10.65 2.16 4.76
N PHE A 125 9.44 1.96 4.24
CA PHE A 125 9.20 0.92 3.23
C PHE A 125 10.06 1.15 1.99
N ARG A 126 10.14 2.38 1.47
CA ARG A 126 11.02 2.71 0.34
C ARG A 126 12.49 2.39 0.64
N SER A 127 12.98 2.75 1.83
CA SER A 127 14.36 2.46 2.21
C SER A 127 14.63 0.96 2.23
N ILE A 128 13.71 0.15 2.77
CA ILE A 128 13.85 -1.31 2.81
C ILE A 128 13.91 -1.88 1.40
N VAL A 129 13.02 -1.44 0.50
CA VAL A 129 13.01 -1.91 -0.89
C VAL A 129 14.29 -1.53 -1.63
N ASN A 130 14.73 -0.27 -1.50
CA ASN A 130 15.95 0.20 -2.15
C ASN A 130 17.19 -0.57 -1.68
N ASN A 131 17.35 -0.76 -0.36
CA ASN A 131 18.46 -1.53 0.18
C ASN A 131 18.45 -2.96 -0.35
N HIS A 132 17.27 -3.56 -0.50
CA HIS A 132 17.14 -4.91 -1.03
C HIS A 132 17.49 -4.99 -2.53
N ILE A 133 17.14 -3.97 -3.32
CA ILE A 133 17.55 -3.86 -4.73
C ILE A 133 19.08 -3.76 -4.82
N GLU A 134 19.71 -2.90 -4.01
CA GLU A 134 21.17 -2.74 -3.98
C GLU A 134 21.90 -4.03 -3.60
N GLU A 135 21.38 -4.78 -2.61
CA GLU A 135 21.91 -6.10 -2.23
C GLU A 135 21.83 -7.11 -3.37
N MET A 136 20.75 -7.10 -4.16
CA MET A 136 20.59 -7.99 -5.31
C MET A 136 21.56 -7.65 -6.44
N ASP A 137 21.74 -6.37 -6.72
CA ASP A 137 22.67 -5.90 -7.77
C ASP A 137 24.13 -6.23 -7.40
N SER A 138 24.50 -6.10 -6.13
CA SER A 138 25.85 -6.43 -5.64
C SER A 138 26.22 -7.91 -5.73
N LYS A 139 25.23 -8.82 -5.70
CA LYS A 139 25.45 -10.28 -5.84
C LYS A 139 25.53 -10.74 -7.28
N GLN A 140 25.13 -9.90 -8.24
CA GLN A 140 25.18 -10.19 -9.67
C GLN A 140 26.49 -9.71 -10.33
N GLN A 141 27.27 -8.88 -9.63
CA GLN A 141 28.63 -8.48 -10.01
C GLN A 141 29.67 -9.42 -9.41
#